data_AF-A0A2P4QQS9-F1
#
_entry.id   AF-A0A2P4QQS9-F1
#
_cell.length_a   1.000
_cell.length_b   1.000
_cell.length_c   1.000
_cell.angle_alpha   90.00
_cell.angle_beta   90.00
_cell.angle_gamma   90.00
#
_symmetry.space_group_name_H-M   'P 1'
#
loop_
_entity.id
_entity.type
_entity.pdbx_description
1 polymer ?
#
loop_
_entity_poly.entity_id
_entity_poly.type
_entity_poly.pdbx_seq_one_letter_code
_entity_poly.pdbx_strand_id
1 'polypeptide(L)' 'MCVKITGPKGIVKVKIMDKCPICKFGDIDLSPAAFNVIGDESQGRILIRWEGC' A
#
# COMPACT_ATOMS: atom_id res chain seq x y z
N MET A 1 8.41 -2.42 12.46
CA MET A 1 7.43 -3.19 11.67
C MET A 1 7.26 -2.54 10.31
N CYS A 2 7.51 -3.28 9.25
CA CYS A 2 7.38 -2.78 7.88
C CYS A 2 6.67 -3.83 7.02
N VAL A 3 6.21 -3.41 5.85
CA VAL A 3 5.66 -4.31 4.83
C VAL A 3 6.24 -3.95 3.47
N LYS A 4 6.45 -4.97 2.65
CA LYS A 4 6.81 -4.84 1.24
C LYS A 4 5.54 -5.07 0.43
N ILE A 5 5.19 -4.11 -0.42
CA ILE A 5 3.94 -4.08 -1.17
C ILE A 5 4.26 -4.16 -2.66
N THR A 6 3.61 -5.08 -3.36
CA THR A 6 3.68 -5.25 -4.81
C THR A 6 2.34 -4.82 -5.41
N GLY A 7 2.37 -3.83 -6.29
CA GLY A 7 1.23 -3.38 -7.07
C GLY A 7 1.50 -3.43 -8.58
N PRO A 8 0.56 -2.97 -9.41
CA PRO A 8 0.64 -3.07 -10.86
C PRO A 8 1.87 -2.41 -11.50
N LYS A 9 2.39 -1.31 -10.93
CA LYS A 9 3.53 -0.56 -11.49
C LYS A 9 4.87 -0.88 -10.83
N GLY A 10 4.90 -1.57 -9.68
CA GLY A 10 6.15 -1.80 -8.98
C GLY A 10 6.01 -2.32 -7.55
N ILE A 11 7.11 -2.16 -6.80
CA ILE A 11 7.24 -2.64 -5.43
C ILE A 11 7.74 -1.49 -4.55
N VAL A 12 7.14 -1.32 -3.37
CA VAL A 12 7.56 -0.33 -2.38
C VAL A 12 7.66 -0.96 -0.99
N LYS A 13 8.66 -0.57 -0.20
CA LYS A 13 8.79 -0.95 1.22
C LYS A 13 8.32 0.23 2.07
N VAL A 14 7.35 0.00 2.95
CA VAL A 14 6.77 1.04 3.81
C VAL A 14 6.81 0.65 5.27
N LYS A 15 6.84 1.65 6.16
CA LYS A 15 6.72 1.47 7.61
C LYS A 15 5.26 1.58 8.02
N ILE A 16 4.80 0.71 8.92
CA ILE A 16 3.45 0.83 9.50
C ILE A 16 3.48 1.93 10.56
N MET A 17 2.67 2.97 10.36
CA MET A 17 2.66 4.17 11.20
C MET A 17 1.35 4.38 11.96
N ASP A 18 0.21 4.00 11.37
CA ASP A 18 -1.11 4.21 11.94
C ASP A 18 -2.08 3.07 11.58
N LYS A 19 -3.18 2.97 12.32
CA LYS A 19 -4.30 2.07 12.04
C LYS A 19 -5.33 2.81 11.20
N CYS A 20 -5.80 2.18 10.13
CA CYS A 20 -6.97 2.63 9.39
C CYS A 20 -8.24 1.93 9.93
N PRO A 21 -9.14 2.60 10.68
CA PRO A 21 -10.27 1.93 11.32
C PRO A 21 -11.36 1.47 10.36
N ILE A 22 -11.46 2.12 9.19
CA ILE A 22 -12.49 1.85 8.17
C ILE A 22 -12.02 0.83 7.12
N CYS A 23 -10.73 0.50 7.11
CA CYS A 23 -10.14 -0.38 6.12
C CYS A 23 -10.58 -1.82 6.36
N LYS A 24 -10.91 -2.53 5.26
CA LYS A 24 -11.20 -3.97 5.34
C LYS A 24 -9.92 -4.74 5.63
N PHE A 25 -10.06 -5.96 6.15
CA PHE A 25 -8.91 -6.84 6.35
C PHE A 25 -8.16 -7.03 5.03
N GLY A 26 -6.85 -6.79 5.05
CA GLY A 26 -5.96 -6.88 3.89
C GLY A 26 -5.73 -5.55 3.16
N ASP A 27 -6.56 -4.52 3.39
CA ASP A 27 -6.35 -3.20 2.82
C ASP A 27 -5.21 -2.46 3.53
N ILE A 28 -4.43 -1.70 2.77
CA ILE A 28 -3.40 -0.80 3.29
C ILE A 28 -3.65 0.58 2.71
N ASP A 29 -3.84 1.58 3.58
CA ASP A 29 -3.97 2.97 3.19
C ASP A 29 -2.57 3.59 3.06
N LEU A 30 -2.20 3.96 1.84
CA LEU A 30 -0.86 4.40 1.50
C LEU A 30 -0.81 5.91 1.43
N SER A 31 0.32 6.47 1.87
CA SER A 31 0.62 7.86 1.52
C SER A 31 0.71 7.99 -0.01
N PRO A 32 0.37 9.16 -0.57
CA PRO A 32 0.46 9.42 -2.01
C PRO A 32 1.84 9.05 -2.60
N ALA A 33 2.92 9.38 -1.87
CA ALA A 33 4.28 9.05 -2.27
C ALA A 33 4.52 7.53 -2.43
N ALA A 34 3.95 6.69 -1.57
CA ALA A 34 4.08 5.24 -1.69
C ALA A 34 3.13 4.66 -2.76
N PHE A 35 1.92 5.20 -2.87
CA PHE A 35 0.94 4.76 -3.88
C PHE A 35 1.45 5.00 -5.30
N ASN A 36 2.04 6.17 -5.57
CA ASN A 36 2.58 6.52 -6.88
C ASN A 36 3.72 5.62 -7.38
N VAL A 37 4.40 4.89 -6.48
CA VAL A 37 5.41 3.90 -6.88
C VAL A 37 4.77 2.63 -7.44
N ILE A 38 3.58 2.26 -6.97
CA ILE A 38 2.96 0.97 -7.27
C ILE A 38 1.68 1.07 -8.10
N GLY A 39 1.11 2.26 -8.28
CA GLY A 39 -0.17 2.50 -8.93
C GLY A 39 -0.29 3.90 -9.55
N ASP A 40 -1.44 4.15 -10.17
CA ASP A 40 -1.81 5.48 -10.67
C ASP A 40 -2.86 6.12 -9.75
N GLU A 41 -2.59 7.30 -9.20
CA GLU A 41 -3.52 7.99 -8.28
C GLU A 41 -4.94 8.11 -8.83
N SER A 42 -5.11 8.24 -10.15
CA SER A 42 -6.42 8.30 -10.80
C SER A 42 -7.28 7.04 -10.61
N GLN A 43 -6.67 5.89 -10.30
CA GLN A 43 -7.38 4.65 -10.02
C GLN A 43 -8.01 4.65 -8.61
N GLY A 44 -7.48 5.45 -7.68
CA GLY A 44 -7.92 5.57 -6.29
C GLY A 44 -7.70 4.33 -5.41
N ARG A 45 -7.88 3.13 -5.96
CA ARG A 45 -7.68 1.84 -5.28
C ARG A 45 -7.20 0.79 -6.27
N ILE A 46 -6.21 0.01 -5.87
CA ILE A 46 -5.60 -1.03 -6.69
C ILE A 46 -5.48 -2.34 -5.91
N LEU A 47 -5.43 -3.46 -6.63
CA LEU A 47 -5.09 -4.75 -6.05
C LEU A 47 -3.59 -4.80 -5.74
N ILE A 48 -3.25 -5.28 -4.56
CA ILE A 48 -1.88 -5.43 -4.09
C ILE A 48 -1.65 -6.80 -3.49
N ARG A 49 -0.38 -7.20 -3.40
CA ARG A 49 0.10 -8.24 -2.50
C ARG A 49 1.09 -7.62 -1.53
N TRP A 50 1.11 -8.09 -0.29
CA TRP A 50 2.07 -7.60 0.68
C TRP A 50 2.56 -8.69 1.61
N GLU A 51 3.80 -8.51 2.07
CA GLU A 51 4.50 -9.43 2.97
C GLU A 51 5.25 -8.63 4.02
N GLY A 52 5.41 -9.21 5.21
CA GLY A 52 6.13 -8.60 6.31
C GLY A 52 7.63 -8.46 6.02
N CYS A 53 8.22 -7.44 6.63
CA CYS A 53 9.65 -7.31 6.85
C CYS A 53 9.90 -6.85 8.30
#